data_AF-A0A842XYI8-F1
#
_entry.id   AF-A0A842XYI8-F1
#
_cell.length_a   1.000
_cell.length_b   1.000
_cell.length_c   1.000
_cell.angle_alpha   90.00
_cell.angle_beta   90.00
_cell.angle_gamma   90.00
#
_symmetry.space_group_name_H-M   'P 1'
#
loop_
_entity.id
_entity.type
_entity.pdbx_description
1 polymer ?
#
loop_
_entity_poly.entity_id
_entity_poly.type
_entity_poly.pdbx_seq_one_letter_code
_entity_poly.pdbx_strand_id
1 'polypeptide(L)' 'MTKMHLEIGSSVVSVLLFILLLIAVKILMPETSGYGYTAALLIFMVIMGLAGLKLAEIPDK' A
#
# COMPACT_ATOMS: atom_id res chain seq x y z
N MET A 1 -1.32 15.72 -13.98
CA MET A 1 -1.90 16.00 -12.65
C MET A 1 -0.90 16.83 -11.86
N THR A 2 -1.34 17.82 -11.09
CA THR A 2 -0.45 18.51 -10.13
C THR A 2 0.05 17.50 -9.10
N LYS A 3 1.28 17.66 -8.60
CA LYS A 3 1.90 16.74 -7.63
C LYS A 3 1.00 16.46 -6.43
N MET A 4 0.35 17.51 -5.92
CA MET A 4 -0.67 17.44 -4.87
C MET A 4 -1.78 16.42 -5.16
N HIS A 5 -2.27 16.33 -6.40
CA HIS A 5 -3.32 15.36 -6.75
C HIS A 5 -2.79 13.92 -6.79
N LEU A 6 -1.52 13.73 -7.16
CA LEU A 6 -0.86 12.42 -7.11
C LEU A 6 -0.62 11.96 -5.67
N GLU A 7 -0.24 12.86 -4.78
CA GLU A 7 -0.07 12.57 -3.35
C GLU A 7 -1.39 12.16 -2.70
N ILE A 8 -2.45 12.94 -2.92
CA ILE A 8 -3.80 12.60 -2.42
C ILE A 8 -4.28 11.27 -3.01
N GLY A 9 -4.14 11.09 -4.33
CA GLY A 9 -4.51 9.86 -5.01
C GLY A 9 -3.76 8.65 -4.48
N SER A 10 -2.44 8.77 -4.30
CA SER A 10 -1.59 7.69 -3.77
C SER A 10 -1.96 7.32 -2.33
N SER A 11 -2.32 8.33 -1.51
CA SER A 11 -2.75 8.11 -0.13
C SER A 11 -4.06 7.33 -0.08
N VAL A 12 -5.07 7.71 -0.87
CA VAL A 12 -6.36 6.99 -0.93
C VAL A 12 -6.16 5.57 -1.47
N VAL A 13 -5.39 5.41 -2.55
CA VAL A 13 -5.10 4.10 -3.15
C VAL A 13 -4.35 3.19 -2.18
N SER A 14 -3.46 3.74 -1.35
CA SER A 14 -2.71 2.94 -0.36
C SER A 14 -3.62 2.26 0.65
N VAL A 15 -4.65 2.95 1.14
CA VAL A 15 -5.62 2.39 2.09
C VAL A 15 -6.41 1.27 1.43
N LEU A 16 -6.88 1.49 0.20
CA LEU A 16 -7.59 0.46 -0.57
C LEU A 16 -6.72 -0.77 -0.82
N LEU A 17 -5.47 -0.57 -1.22
CA LEU A 17 -4.51 -1.66 -1.44
C LEU A 17 -4.31 -2.47 -0.15
N PHE A 18 -4.13 -1.80 0.99
CA PHE A 18 -3.92 -2.48 2.25
C PHE A 18 -5.14 -3.31 2.67
N ILE A 19 -6.34 -2.75 2.53
CA ILE A 19 -7.60 -3.48 2.80
C ILE A 19 -7.71 -4.72 1.91
N LEU A 20 -7.39 -4.60 0.62
CA LEU A 20 -7.42 -5.74 -0.32
C LEU A 20 -6.43 -6.84 0.08
N LEU A 21 -5.22 -6.48 0.52
CA LEU A 21 -4.25 -7.45 1.01
C LEU A 21 -4.76 -8.20 2.25
N LEU A 22 -5.39 -7.51 3.20
CA LEU A 22 -5.97 -8.14 4.39
C LEU A 22 -7.13 -9.07 4.04
N ILE A 23 -8.01 -8.66 3.11
CA ILE A 23 -9.09 -9.51 2.61
C ILE A 23 -8.53 -10.76 1.92
N ALA A 24 -7.50 -10.60 1.08
CA ALA A 24 -6.84 -11.71 0.41
C ALA A 24 -6.25 -12.71 1.39
N VAL A 25 -5.56 -12.25 2.44
CA VAL A 25 -5.05 -13.11 3.52
C VAL A 25 -6.18 -13.88 4.19
N LYS A 26 -7.27 -13.20 4.53
CA LYS A 26 -8.40 -13.82 5.22
C LYS A 26 -9.08 -14.92 4.39
N ILE A 27 -9.12 -14.77 3.06
CA ILE A 27 -9.70 -15.76 2.15
C ILE A 27 -8.74 -16.91 1.85
N LEU A 28 -7.47 -16.61 1.58
CA LEU A 28 -6.48 -17.59 1.12
C LEU A 28 -5.82 -18.37 2.26
N MET A 29 -5.67 -17.76 3.43
CA MET A 29 -4.93 -18.31 4.58
C MET A 29 -5.70 -18.15 5.90
N PRO A 30 -6.95 -18.63 6.00
CA PRO A 30 -7.78 -18.42 7.19
C PRO A 30 -7.17 -19.01 8.48
N GLU A 31 -6.64 -20.24 8.40
CA GLU A 31 -6.07 -20.99 9.53
C GLU A 31 -4.75 -20.38 10.06
N THR A 32 -4.01 -19.65 9.21
CA THR A 32 -2.70 -19.04 9.54
C THR A 32 -2.72 -17.52 9.40
N SER A 33 -3.91 -16.92 9.56
CA SER A 33 -4.18 -15.52 9.28
C SER A 33 -3.24 -14.54 9.99
N GLY A 34 -2.79 -14.84 11.21
CA GLY A 34 -1.80 -14.00 11.93
C GLY A 34 -0.46 -13.82 11.19
N TYR A 35 0.10 -14.90 10.66
CA TYR A 35 1.32 -14.82 9.84
C TYR A 35 1.05 -14.15 8.49
N GLY A 36 -0.11 -14.45 7.89
CA GLY A 36 -0.53 -13.83 6.63
C GLY A 36 -0.67 -12.31 6.74
N TYR A 37 -1.24 -11.78 7.83
CA TYR A 37 -1.36 -10.34 8.04
C TYR A 37 0.00 -9.66 8.21
N THR A 38 0.94 -10.33 8.89
CA THR A 38 2.32 -9.84 9.02
C THR A 38 3.01 -9.77 7.66
N ALA A 39 2.85 -10.80 6.82
CA ALA A 39 3.37 -10.80 5.46
C ALA A 39 2.73 -9.71 4.58
N ALA A 40 1.41 -9.52 4.68
CA ALA A 40 0.69 -8.46 3.98
C ALA A 40 1.18 -7.06 4.38
N LEU A 41 1.45 -6.84 5.68
CA LEU A 41 2.05 -5.61 6.19
C LEU A 41 3.44 -5.37 5.60
N LEU A 42 4.30 -6.39 5.56
CA LEU A 42 5.64 -6.28 4.97
C LEU A 42 5.57 -5.94 3.48
N ILE A 43 4.70 -6.62 2.73
CA ILE A 43 4.49 -6.34 1.30
C ILE A 43 3.99 -4.90 1.10
N PHE A 44 3.01 -4.47 1.89
CA PHE A 44 2.48 -3.12 1.83
C PHE A 44 3.57 -2.08 2.10
N MET A 45 4.39 -2.28 3.13
CA MET A 45 5.49 -1.38 3.48
C MET A 45 6.50 -1.24 2.34
N VAL A 46 6.86 -2.34 1.67
CA VAL A 46 7.77 -2.31 0.52
C VAL A 46 7.16 -1.53 -0.65
N ILE A 47 5.90 -1.82 -1.01
CA ILE A 47 5.21 -1.15 -2.11
C ILE A 47 5.10 0.36 -1.83
N MET A 48 4.67 0.74 -0.63
CA MET A 48 4.51 2.14 -0.27
C MET A 48 5.84 2.87 -0.12
N GLY A 49 6.89 2.20 0.35
CA GLY A 49 8.25 2.74 0.36
C GLY A 49 8.71 3.11 -1.05
N LEU A 50 8.54 2.20 -2.00
CA LEU A 50 8.88 2.44 -3.41
C LEU A 50 8.01 3.54 -4.04
N ALA A 51 6.71 3.55 -3.77
CA ALA A 51 5.79 4.57 -4.26
C ALA A 51 6.14 5.96 -3.70
N GLY A 52 6.47 6.05 -2.41
CA GLY A 52 6.90 7.28 -1.75
C GLY A 52 8.21 7.83 -2.32
N LEU A 53 9.20 6.95 -2.57
CA LEU A 53 10.44 7.33 -3.25
C LEU A 53 10.17 7.92 -4.64
N LYS A 54 9.28 7.29 -5.42
CA LYS A 54 8.90 7.77 -6.75
C LYS A 54 8.14 9.10 -6.71
N LEU A 55 7.30 9.33 -5.71
CA LEU A 55 6.63 10.62 -5.51
C LEU A 55 7.62 11.72 -5.11
N ALA A 56 8.62 11.40 -4.29
CA ALA A 56 9.65 12.34 -3.86
C ALA A 56 10.56 12.81 -5.01
N GLU A 57 10.75 12.00 -6.06
CA GLU A 57 11.46 12.37 -7.29
C GLU A 57 10.72 13.47 -8.10
N ILE A 58 9.43 13.71 -7.85
CA ILE A 58 8.63 14.71 -8.58
C ILE A 58 8.86 16.10 -7.94
N PRO A 59 9.36 17.09 -8.70
CA PRO A 59 9.57 18.45 -8.18
C PRO A 59 8.25 19.11 -7.79
N ASP A 60 8.24 19.80 -6.65
CA ASP A 60 7.17 20.77 -6.34
C ASP A 60 7.37 21.98 -7.25
N LYS A 61 6.51 22.11 -8.27
CA LYS A 61 6.39 23.32 -9.08
C LYS A 61 5.30 24.21 -8.51
#